data_AF-A0A7C1N0C6-F1
#
_entry.id   AF-A0A7C1N0C6-F1
#
_cell.length_a   1.000
_cell.length_b   1.000
_cell.length_c   1.000
_cell.angle_alpha   90.00
_cell.angle_beta   90.00
_cell.angle_gamma   90.00
#
_symmetry.space_group_name_H-M   'P 1'
#
loop_
_entity.id
_entity.type
_entity.pdbx_description
1 polymer ?
#
loop_
_entity_poly.entity_id
_entity_poly.type
_entity_poly.pdbx_seq_one_letter_code
_entity_poly.pdbx_strand_id
1 'polypeptide(L)'
;MGISLIEADATHRLIRLYIRYKFTIVKYCRTIVILLTFLFMRFCSFVTLIVKLTSVMDYINIKNEVDFRSYLKKFREKGFHVIALDIEAECNCHAYGEKLCLVQVFDGVNSVIIDPFGISNEALKLLFEDPNILKIMYDAGSDLSLMKNS
;
A
#
# COMPACT_ATOMS: atom_id res chain seq x y z
N MET A 1 -16.03 1.94 -13.89
CA MET A 1 -15.06 1.94 -12.78
C MET A 1 -15.82 1.62 -11.49
N GLY A 2 -15.85 0.36 -11.08
CA GLY A 2 -16.54 -0.06 -9.85
C GLY A 2 -15.62 0.09 -8.65
N ILE A 3 -15.31 1.32 -8.24
CA ILE A 3 -14.71 1.56 -6.92
C ILE A 3 -15.90 1.68 -5.98
N SER A 4 -16.15 0.66 -5.18
CA SER A 4 -17.08 0.80 -4.07
C SER A 4 -16.41 1.69 -3.03
N LEU A 5 -16.80 2.97 -3.02
CA LEU A 5 -16.54 3.90 -1.93
C LEU A 5 -17.31 3.39 -0.71
N ILE A 6 -16.75 2.44 0.00
CA ILE A 6 -17.20 2.12 1.34
C ILE A 6 -16.57 3.19 2.22
N GLU A 7 -17.35 4.20 2.62
CA GLU A 7 -16.94 5.10 3.69
C GLU A 7 -16.58 4.25 4.90
N ALA A 8 -15.29 4.30 5.20
CA ALA A 8 -14.62 3.24 5.89
C ALA A 8 -14.73 3.53 7.40
N ASP A 9 -15.70 2.90 8.08
CA ASP A 9 -15.86 2.91 9.54
C ASP A 9 -14.55 2.54 10.25
N ALA A 10 -14.37 2.90 11.53
CA ALA A 10 -13.14 2.90 12.33
C ALA A 10 -12.20 1.67 12.14
N THR A 11 -12.74 0.50 11.80
CA THR A 11 -12.02 -0.72 11.42
C THR A 11 -11.12 -0.57 10.17
N HIS A 12 -11.47 0.30 9.22
CA HIS A 12 -10.67 0.59 8.04
C HIS A 12 -9.54 1.60 8.29
N ARG A 13 -9.67 2.48 9.29
CA ARG A 13 -8.53 3.27 9.79
C ARG A 13 -7.43 2.36 10.34
N LEU A 14 -7.82 1.22 10.93
CA LEU A 14 -6.87 0.17 11.32
C LEU A 14 -6.26 -0.53 10.12
N ILE A 15 -6.94 -0.67 8.97
CA ILE A 15 -6.34 -1.22 7.75
C ILE A 15 -5.33 -0.23 7.15
N ARG A 16 -5.66 1.07 7.10
CA ARG A 16 -4.68 2.10 6.70
C ARG A 16 -3.52 2.15 7.68
N LEU A 17 -3.76 2.15 8.99
CA LEU A 17 -2.69 2.01 9.99
C LEU A 17 -1.97 0.68 9.86
N TYR A 18 -2.60 -0.42 9.48
CA TYR A 18 -1.96 -1.73 9.38
C TYR A 18 -1.09 -1.82 8.13
N ILE A 19 -1.56 -1.33 6.98
CA ILE A 19 -0.82 -1.21 5.72
C ILE A 19 0.28 -0.16 5.90
N ARG A 20 -0.05 1.03 6.41
CA ARG A 20 0.90 2.11 6.67
C ARG A 20 1.87 1.76 7.79
N TYR A 21 1.52 1.01 8.84
CA TYR A 21 2.46 0.53 9.87
C TYR A 21 3.28 -0.65 9.35
N LYS A 22 2.71 -1.56 8.53
CA LYS A 22 3.47 -2.57 7.76
C LYS A 22 4.54 -1.92 6.88
N PHE A 23 4.24 -0.80 6.22
CA PHE A 23 5.12 -0.15 5.25
C PHE A 23 5.94 1.04 5.81
N THR A 24 5.49 1.77 6.83
CA THR A 24 6.18 2.95 7.43
C THR A 24 7.37 2.54 8.29
N ILE A 25 7.38 1.31 8.84
CA ILE A 25 8.56 0.77 9.54
C ILE A 25 9.79 0.71 8.61
N VAL A 26 9.60 0.73 7.27
CA VAL A 26 10.69 0.75 6.28
C VAL A 26 11.24 2.16 6.03
N LYS A 27 10.46 3.24 6.18
CA LYS A 27 10.93 4.62 5.89
C LYS A 27 11.61 5.33 7.07
N TYR A 28 11.37 4.92 8.32
CA TYR A 28 11.81 5.69 9.51
C TYR A 28 12.81 4.98 10.44
N CYS A 29 13.51 3.94 9.98
CA CYS A 29 14.56 3.30 10.78
C CYS A 29 15.93 4.00 10.65
N ARG A 30 15.99 5.33 10.88
CA ARG A 30 17.29 5.99 11.11
C ARG A 30 17.37 7.31 11.89
N THR A 31 16.30 7.96 12.40
CA THR A 31 16.53 9.25 13.11
C THR A 31 15.62 9.66 14.29
N ILE A 32 14.49 9.04 14.63
CA ILE A 32 13.67 9.58 15.75
C ILE A 32 13.36 8.50 16.79
N VAL A 33 14.31 8.29 17.70
CA VAL A 33 14.14 7.47 18.93
C VAL A 33 14.24 8.32 20.21
N ILE A 34 14.41 9.65 20.11
CA ILE A 34 14.80 10.46 21.29
C ILE A 34 13.66 11.28 21.93
N LEU A 35 12.48 11.43 21.34
CA LEU A 35 11.46 12.36 21.88
C LEU A 35 10.21 11.74 22.54
N LEU A 36 10.16 10.44 22.78
CA LEU A 36 9.01 9.78 23.43
C LEU A 36 9.38 8.98 24.69
N THR A 37 10.52 9.33 25.30
CA THR A 37 11.10 8.58 26.44
C THR A 37 10.47 8.89 27.80
N PHE A 38 9.51 9.82 27.92
CA PHE A 38 9.06 10.28 29.25
C PHE A 38 7.67 9.82 29.72
N LEU A 39 6.90 9.02 28.96
CA LEU A 39 5.58 8.55 29.42
C LEU A 39 5.32 7.04 29.31
N PHE A 40 6.36 6.22 29.10
CA PHE A 40 6.19 4.77 28.84
C PHE A 40 7.08 3.86 29.69
N MET A 41 7.48 4.30 30.89
CA MET A 41 8.37 3.56 31.79
C MET A 41 7.76 2.34 32.50
N ARG A 42 6.61 1.81 32.05
CA ARG A 42 6.03 0.57 32.64
C ARG A 42 5.60 -0.52 31.65
N PHE A 43 5.83 -0.35 30.36
CA PHE A 43 5.49 -1.34 29.32
C PHE A 43 6.72 -1.87 28.54
N CYS A 44 7.93 -1.62 29.05
CA CYS A 44 9.17 -1.77 28.27
C CYS A 44 9.62 -3.22 28.01
N SER A 45 9.13 -4.22 28.76
CA SER A 45 9.51 -5.62 28.52
C SER A 45 8.64 -6.33 27.48
N PHE A 46 7.41 -5.86 27.21
CA PHE A 46 6.49 -6.52 26.26
C PHE A 46 6.62 -5.96 24.83
N VAL A 47 6.83 -4.64 24.70
CA VAL A 47 7.00 -3.98 23.39
C VAL A 47 8.29 -4.45 22.70
N THR A 48 9.37 -4.64 23.46
CA THR A 48 10.64 -5.14 22.90
C THR A 48 10.52 -6.56 22.36
N LEU A 49 9.59 -7.38 22.88
CA LEU A 49 9.31 -8.72 22.36
C LEU A 49 8.48 -8.65 21.06
N ILE A 50 7.49 -7.75 20.97
CA ILE A 50 6.70 -7.51 19.75
C ILE A 50 7.58 -6.96 18.61
N VAL A 51 8.49 -6.03 18.91
CA VAL A 51 9.44 -5.44 17.94
C VAL A 51 10.51 -6.46 17.50
N LYS A 52 10.77 -7.50 18.30
CA LYS A 52 11.67 -8.60 17.91
C LYS A 52 10.94 -9.71 17.13
N LEU A 53 9.60 -9.75 17.21
CA LEU A 53 8.71 -10.63 16.46
C LEU A 53 8.30 -10.04 15.10
N THR A 54 8.56 -8.77 14.83
CA THR A 54 8.62 -8.24 13.45
C THR A 54 9.92 -8.71 12.80
N SER A 55 10.02 -10.01 12.57
CA SER A 55 10.83 -10.57 11.50
C SER A 55 10.59 -9.72 10.26
N VAL A 56 11.68 -9.36 9.58
CA VAL A 56 11.72 -8.79 8.23
C VAL A 56 10.43 -9.11 7.48
N MET A 57 9.55 -8.11 7.38
CA MET A 57 8.23 -8.30 6.79
C MET A 57 8.46 -8.50 5.29
N ASP A 58 8.50 -9.75 4.85
CA ASP A 58 8.75 -10.06 3.44
C ASP A 58 7.64 -9.45 2.59
N TYR A 59 8.03 -8.52 1.73
CA TYR A 59 7.16 -7.92 0.73
C TYR A 59 7.67 -8.24 -0.66
N ILE A 60 6.73 -8.43 -1.58
CA ILE A 60 7.04 -8.66 -2.98
C ILE A 60 7.26 -7.30 -3.63
N ASN A 61 8.45 -7.09 -4.20
CA ASN A 61 8.78 -5.87 -4.91
C ASN A 61 8.62 -6.09 -6.41
N ILE A 62 7.76 -5.30 -7.05
CA ILE A 62 7.46 -5.36 -8.47
C ILE A 62 7.93 -4.05 -9.10
N LYS A 63 8.92 -4.12 -9.99
CA LYS A 63 9.52 -2.93 -10.64
C LYS A 63 9.39 -2.90 -12.15
N ASN A 64 8.93 -3.99 -12.75
CA ASN A 64 8.84 -4.13 -14.20
C ASN A 64 7.52 -4.81 -14.57
N GLU A 65 7.14 -4.63 -15.83
CA GLU A 65 5.87 -5.11 -16.34
C GLU A 65 5.75 -6.65 -16.35
N VAL A 66 6.86 -7.38 -16.55
CA VAL A 66 6.86 -8.85 -16.59
C VAL A 66 6.46 -9.43 -15.23
N ASP A 67 7.09 -8.93 -14.17
CA ASP A 67 6.79 -9.33 -12.80
C ASP A 67 5.36 -8.93 -12.40
N PHE A 68 4.92 -7.74 -12.83
CA PHE A 68 3.57 -7.26 -12.58
C PHE A 68 2.50 -8.16 -13.23
N ARG A 69 2.68 -8.52 -14.51
CA ARG A 69 1.75 -9.43 -15.20
C ARG A 69 1.76 -10.83 -14.59
N SER A 70 2.93 -11.31 -14.19
CA SER A 70 3.08 -12.60 -13.49
C SER A 70 2.33 -12.60 -12.15
N TYR A 71 2.44 -11.51 -11.39
CA TYR A 71 1.70 -11.32 -10.14
C TYR A 71 0.19 -11.33 -10.38
N LEU A 72 -0.32 -10.53 -11.34
CA LEU A 72 -1.75 -10.50 -11.64
C LEU A 72 -2.30 -11.86 -12.09
N LYS A 73 -1.53 -12.61 -12.89
CA LYS A 73 -1.91 -13.96 -13.32
C LYS A 73 -2.06 -14.88 -12.11
N LYS A 74 -1.05 -14.94 -11.24
CA LYS A 74 -1.07 -15.75 -10.00
C LYS A 74 -2.21 -15.33 -9.07
N PHE A 75 -2.47 -14.04 -8.96
CA PHE A 75 -3.56 -13.50 -8.14
C PHE A 75 -4.92 -14.00 -8.65
N ARG A 76 -5.16 -13.92 -9.96
CA ARG A 76 -6.40 -14.42 -10.60
C ARG A 76 -6.57 -15.93 -10.46
N GLU A 77 -5.50 -16.70 -10.63
CA GLU A 77 -5.53 -18.17 -10.48
C GLU A 77 -5.95 -18.62 -9.06
N LYS A 78 -5.63 -17.82 -8.04
CA LYS A 78 -6.04 -18.10 -6.66
C LYS A 78 -7.54 -17.86 -6.41
N GLY A 79 -8.26 -17.20 -7.33
CA GLY A 79 -9.68 -16.87 -7.15
C GLY A 79 -9.95 -15.78 -6.10
N PHE A 80 -8.93 -15.01 -5.71
CA PHE A 80 -9.14 -13.85 -4.84
C PHE A 80 -9.68 -12.70 -5.67
N HIS A 81 -10.73 -12.07 -5.16
CA HIS A 81 -11.40 -10.95 -5.83
C HIS A 81 -11.31 -9.66 -5.03
N VAL A 82 -10.57 -9.63 -3.91
CA VAL A 82 -10.52 -8.47 -3.03
C VAL A 82 -9.07 -8.13 -2.73
N ILE A 83 -8.71 -6.87 -2.89
CA ILE A 83 -7.40 -6.34 -2.48
C ILE A 83 -7.60 -5.09 -1.64
N ALA A 84 -6.72 -4.88 -0.66
CA ALA A 84 -6.54 -3.55 -0.08
C ALA A 84 -5.49 -2.80 -0.91
N LEU A 85 -5.81 -1.57 -1.30
CA LEU A 85 -5.05 -0.75 -2.22
C LEU A 85 -4.80 0.63 -1.61
N ASP A 86 -3.57 1.09 -1.70
CA ASP A 86 -3.13 2.45 -1.34
C ASP A 86 -2.17 2.92 -2.44
N ILE A 87 -2.14 4.22 -2.70
CA ILE A 87 -1.22 4.79 -3.70
C ILE A 87 -0.52 6.02 -3.14
N GLU A 88 0.71 6.24 -3.59
CA GLU A 88 1.48 7.44 -3.26
C GLU A 88 1.70 8.24 -4.53
N ALA A 89 1.50 9.54 -4.44
CA ALA A 89 1.66 10.46 -5.56
C ALA A 89 2.62 11.61 -5.23
N GLU A 90 3.22 12.15 -6.28
CA GLU A 90 3.93 13.42 -6.25
C GLU A 90 2.97 14.49 -6.80
N CYS A 91 2.80 15.60 -6.07
CA CYS A 91 1.76 16.60 -6.33
C CYS A 91 2.39 17.98 -6.56
N ASN A 92 2.91 18.25 -7.77
CA ASN A 92 3.44 19.55 -8.19
C ASN A 92 4.68 20.09 -7.45
N CYS A 93 5.40 19.27 -6.68
CA CYS A 93 6.64 19.66 -6.02
C CYS A 93 7.87 19.45 -6.93
N HIS A 94 7.90 18.36 -7.72
CA HIS A 94 9.04 17.99 -8.56
C HIS A 94 8.66 17.74 -10.03
N ALA A 95 7.42 17.38 -10.31
CA ALA A 95 6.87 17.27 -11.65
C ALA A 95 5.58 18.08 -11.75
N TYR A 96 5.29 18.62 -12.93
CA TYR A 96 4.01 19.27 -13.16
C TYR A 96 2.89 18.23 -13.24
N GLY A 97 1.78 18.50 -12.56
CA GLY A 97 0.66 17.60 -12.39
C GLY A 97 0.81 16.68 -11.18
N GLU A 98 -0.12 15.73 -11.10
CA GLU A 98 -0.04 14.63 -10.14
C GLU A 98 0.60 13.43 -10.82
N LYS A 99 1.58 12.79 -10.17
CA LYS A 99 2.28 11.63 -10.71
C LYS A 99 2.21 10.45 -9.76
N LEU A 100 1.71 9.32 -10.25
CA LEU A 100 1.71 8.06 -9.50
C LEU A 100 3.15 7.59 -9.25
N CYS A 101 3.52 7.46 -7.97
CA CYS A 101 4.89 7.14 -7.55
C CYS A 101 5.01 5.76 -6.90
N LEU A 102 3.94 5.27 -6.28
CA LEU A 102 3.95 3.95 -5.65
C LEU A 102 2.54 3.39 -5.62
N VAL A 103 2.42 2.08 -5.77
CA VAL A 103 1.17 1.35 -5.52
C VAL A 103 1.45 0.29 -4.47
N GLN A 104 0.71 0.33 -3.36
CA GLN A 104 0.77 -0.66 -2.30
C GLN A 104 -0.46 -1.55 -2.36
N VAL A 105 -0.24 -2.87 -2.38
CA VAL A 105 -1.31 -3.87 -2.43
C VAL A 105 -1.16 -4.87 -1.31
N PHE A 106 -2.28 -5.24 -0.69
CA PHE A 106 -2.38 -6.44 0.13
C PHE A 106 -3.45 -7.35 -0.45
N ASP A 107 -3.03 -8.55 -0.89
CA ASP A 107 -3.90 -9.53 -1.58
C ASP A 107 -4.62 -10.51 -0.62
N GLY A 108 -4.53 -10.25 0.68
CA GLY A 108 -5.01 -11.15 1.75
C GLY A 108 -3.91 -12.03 2.35
N VAL A 109 -2.81 -12.23 1.64
CA VAL A 109 -1.67 -13.07 2.08
C VAL A 109 -0.36 -12.30 2.01
N ASN A 110 -0.08 -11.69 0.86
CA ASN A 110 1.16 -11.02 0.51
C ASN A 110 1.00 -9.51 0.59
N SER A 111 2.04 -8.86 1.11
CA SER A 111 2.25 -7.43 0.94
C SER A 111 3.07 -7.19 -0.31
N VAL A 112 2.56 -6.35 -1.21
CA VAL A 112 3.16 -6.10 -2.51
C VAL A 112 3.40 -4.61 -2.66
N ILE A 113 4.61 -4.25 -3.07
CA ILE A 113 4.99 -2.89 -3.43
C ILE A 113 5.27 -2.88 -4.94
N ILE A 114 4.58 -2.00 -5.65
CA ILE A 114 4.70 -1.88 -7.10
C ILE A 114 5.25 -0.48 -7.39
N ASP A 115 6.41 -0.45 -8.04
CA ASP A 115 7.00 0.76 -8.62
C ASP A 115 6.41 0.98 -10.03
N PRO A 116 5.59 2.01 -10.24
CA PRO A 116 4.88 2.23 -11.49
C PRO A 116 5.81 2.75 -12.61
N PHE A 117 7.02 3.25 -12.32
CA PHE A 117 7.84 3.90 -13.35
C PHE A 117 8.40 2.93 -14.41
N GLY A 118 8.51 1.64 -14.08
CA GLY A 118 8.94 0.59 -15.01
C GLY A 118 7.78 -0.18 -15.67
N ILE A 119 6.54 0.30 -15.54
CA ILE A 119 5.32 -0.37 -15.98
C ILE A 119 4.50 0.58 -16.85
N SER A 120 3.99 0.09 -17.97
CA SER A 120 3.11 0.90 -18.84
C SER A 120 1.76 1.22 -18.17
N ASN A 121 1.16 2.36 -18.52
CA ASN A 121 -0.16 2.72 -18.01
C ASN A 121 -1.22 1.69 -18.43
N GLU A 122 -1.08 1.11 -19.62
CA GLU A 122 -1.94 0.02 -20.12
C GLU A 122 -1.85 -1.22 -19.23
N ALA A 123 -0.66 -1.57 -18.75
CA ALA A 123 -0.51 -2.66 -17.81
C ALA A 123 -1.12 -2.30 -16.44
N LEU A 124 -0.83 -1.11 -15.89
CA LEU A 124 -1.41 -0.68 -14.61
C LEU A 124 -2.94 -0.69 -14.60
N LYS A 125 -3.58 -0.33 -15.73
CA LYS A 125 -5.03 -0.42 -15.91
C LYS A 125 -5.59 -1.83 -15.68
N LEU A 126 -4.81 -2.89 -15.94
CA LEU A 126 -5.21 -4.28 -15.65
C LEU A 126 -5.44 -4.55 -14.16
N LEU A 127 -4.88 -3.73 -13.26
CA LEU A 127 -5.16 -3.79 -11.82
C LEU A 127 -6.28 -2.82 -11.44
N PHE A 128 -6.17 -1.56 -11.85
CA PHE A 128 -7.09 -0.50 -11.41
C PHE A 128 -8.49 -0.63 -12.01
N GLU A 129 -8.59 -1.00 -13.28
CA GLU A 129 -9.85 -1.02 -14.03
C GLU A 129 -10.52 -2.40 -14.06
N ASP A 130 -9.86 -3.46 -13.57
CA ASP A 130 -10.42 -4.82 -13.58
C ASP A 130 -11.70 -4.89 -12.72
N PRO A 131 -12.87 -5.14 -13.31
CA PRO A 131 -14.13 -5.19 -12.57
C PRO A 131 -14.26 -6.43 -11.68
N ASN A 132 -13.42 -7.45 -11.89
CA ASN A 132 -13.44 -8.68 -11.09
C ASN A 132 -12.58 -8.57 -9.82
N ILE A 133 -11.92 -7.42 -9.63
CA ILE A 133 -11.14 -7.10 -8.45
C ILE A 133 -11.85 -5.96 -7.72
N LEU A 134 -12.32 -6.24 -6.51
CA LEU A 134 -12.79 -5.29 -5.52
C LEU A 134 -11.57 -4.64 -4.86
N LYS A 135 -11.40 -3.33 -5.11
CA LYS A 135 -10.35 -2.53 -4.50
C LYS A 135 -10.92 -1.84 -3.27
N ILE A 136 -10.40 -2.21 -2.10
CA ILE A 136 -10.71 -1.55 -0.83
C ILE A 136 -9.65 -0.47 -0.59
N MET A 137 -10.06 0.78 -0.56
CA MET A 137 -9.20 1.94 -0.34
C MET A 137 -9.75 2.78 0.82
N TYR A 138 -8.87 3.48 1.54
CA TYR A 138 -9.30 4.43 2.56
C TYR A 138 -9.24 5.84 1.98
N ASP A 139 -10.37 6.55 1.97
CA ASP A 139 -10.45 7.94 1.51
C ASP A 139 -9.90 8.14 0.09
N ALA A 140 -10.46 7.39 -0.87
CA ALA A 140 -10.00 7.37 -2.27
C ALA A 140 -10.29 8.66 -3.06
N GLY A 141 -10.70 9.74 -2.40
CA GLY A 141 -11.10 10.99 -3.07
C GLY A 141 -9.98 11.60 -3.89
N SER A 142 -8.81 11.78 -3.28
CA SER A 142 -7.59 12.27 -3.95
C SER A 142 -7.00 11.23 -4.91
N ASP A 143 -7.11 9.96 -4.57
CA ASP A 143 -6.59 8.89 -5.42
C ASP A 143 -7.36 8.82 -6.74
N LEU A 144 -8.68 9.05 -6.69
CA LEU A 144 -9.52 9.05 -7.87
C LEU A 144 -9.23 10.23 -8.81
N SER A 145 -8.83 11.40 -8.28
CA SER A 145 -8.42 12.52 -9.14
C SER A 145 -7.13 12.21 -9.87
N LEU A 146 -6.15 11.63 -9.17
CA LEU A 146 -4.90 11.19 -9.77
C LEU A 146 -5.15 10.20 -10.90
N MET A 147 -5.95 9.15 -10.65
CA MET A 147 -6.19 8.07 -11.61
C MET A 147 -6.98 8.50 -12.86
N LYS A 148 -7.73 9.61 -12.81
CA LYS A 148 -8.41 10.18 -13.99
C LYS A 148 -7.47 10.95 -14.90
N ASN A 149 -6.38 11.49 -14.35
CA ASN A 149 -5.48 12.40 -15.02
C ASN A 149 -4.18 11.71 -15.51
N SER A 150 -4.03 10.41 -15.27
CA SER A 150 -2.83 9.61 -15.59
C SER A 150 -3.04 8.56 -16.68
#